data_AF-A0AAW4BNH9-F1
#
_entry.id   AF-A0AAW4BNH9-F1
#
_cell.length_a   1.000
_cell.length_b   1.000
_cell.length_c   1.000
_cell.angle_alpha   90.00
_cell.angle_beta   90.00
_cell.angle_gamma   90.00
#
_symmetry.space_group_name_H-M   'P 1'
#
loop_
_entity.id
_entity.type
_entity.pdbx_description
1 polymer ?
#
loop_
_entity_poly.entity_id
_entity_poly.type
_entity_poly.pdbx_seq_one_letter_code
_entity_poly.pdbx_strand_id
1 'polypeptide(L)'
;PYCLRKTGRCIILTDEQVAAFERKKHDDEACGEIETAHPGYLGSQDTFYVGNLKGVGRIYQQTFVDTYSKIAFAKLYTTKTPITAADMLNDKGAP
;
A
#
# COMPACT_ATOMS: atom_id res chain seq x y z
N PRO A 1 -18.98 -28.40 8.52
CA PRO A 1 -17.95 -28.26 7.46
C PRO A 1 -17.96 -26.82 6.92
N TYR A 2 -16.86 -26.10 7.08
CA TYR A 2 -16.75 -24.70 6.66
C TYR A 2 -16.42 -24.64 5.16
N CYS A 3 -17.20 -23.87 4.39
CA CYS A 3 -17.04 -23.75 2.93
C CYS A 3 -16.51 -22.36 2.56
N LEU A 4 -15.33 -22.30 1.94
CA LEU A 4 -14.78 -21.05 1.42
C LEU A 4 -15.21 -20.85 -0.05
N ARG A 5 -15.85 -19.72 -0.36
CA ARG A 5 -16.21 -19.33 -1.75
C ARG A 5 -15.39 -18.13 -2.20
N LYS A 6 -14.18 -18.37 -2.72
CA LYS A 6 -13.38 -17.33 -3.39
C LYS A 6 -13.20 -17.53 -4.90
N THR A 7 -13.53 -18.70 -5.46
CA THR A 7 -13.23 -19.04 -6.87
C THR A 7 -14.38 -19.76 -7.60
N GLY A 8 -15.64 -19.51 -7.21
CA GLY A 8 -16.81 -20.12 -7.85
C GLY A 8 -17.00 -21.63 -7.57
N ARG A 9 -16.12 -22.25 -6.78
CA ARG A 9 -16.29 -23.61 -6.23
C ARG A 9 -16.25 -23.59 -4.70
N CYS A 10 -17.02 -24.47 -4.07
CA CYS A 10 -17.03 -24.65 -2.62
C CYS A 10 -15.86 -25.56 -2.22
N ILE A 11 -14.91 -25.02 -1.46
CA ILE A 11 -13.81 -25.79 -0.89
C ILE A 11 -14.20 -26.15 0.55
N ILE A 12 -14.26 -27.44 0.87
CA ILE A 12 -14.49 -27.91 2.24
C ILE A 12 -13.18 -27.83 3.01
N LEU A 13 -13.17 -27.05 4.09
CA LEU A 13 -12.01 -26.87 4.96
C LEU A 13 -12.04 -27.87 6.13
N THR A 14 -10.86 -28.33 6.54
CA THR A 14 -10.66 -29.08 7.80
C THR A 14 -10.59 -28.11 8.99
N ASP A 15 -10.81 -28.61 10.21
CA ASP A 15 -10.79 -27.78 11.42
C ASP A 15 -9.42 -27.10 11.65
N GLU A 16 -8.33 -27.79 11.27
CA GLU A 16 -6.97 -27.21 11.29
C GLU A 16 -6.82 -26.02 10.33
N GLN A 17 -7.40 -26.11 9.14
CA GLN A 17 -7.37 -25.04 8.15
C GLN A 17 -8.21 -23.84 8.61
N VAL A 18 -9.35 -24.08 9.25
CA VAL A 18 -10.19 -23.03 9.83
C VAL A 18 -9.44 -22.30 10.94
N ALA A 19 -8.81 -23.03 11.86
CA ALA A 19 -8.00 -22.45 12.93
C ALA A 19 -6.76 -21.69 12.40
N ALA A 20 -6.22 -22.08 11.23
CA ALA A 20 -5.14 -21.34 10.58
C ALA A 20 -5.64 -20.02 9.96
N PHE A 21 -6.82 -20.02 9.34
CA PHE A 21 -7.45 -18.80 8.81
C PHE A 21 -7.86 -17.83 9.92
N GLU A 22 -8.39 -18.34 11.04
CA GLU A 22 -8.76 -17.52 12.21
C GLU A 22 -7.54 -16.91 12.88
N ARG A 23 -6.45 -17.69 13.05
CA ARG A 23 -5.17 -17.16 13.55
C ARG A 23 -4.62 -16.06 12.65
N LYS A 24 -4.60 -16.29 11.34
CA LYS A 24 -4.17 -15.26 10.38
C LYS A 24 -5.01 -13.98 10.48
N LYS A 25 -6.34 -14.11 10.56
CA LYS A 25 -7.23 -12.94 10.74
C LYS A 25 -6.92 -12.16 12.01
N HIS A 26 -6.67 -12.86 13.11
CA HIS A 26 -6.36 -12.24 14.39
C HIS A 26 -4.96 -11.59 14.41
N ASP A 27 -3.99 -12.16 13.69
CA ASP A 27 -2.66 -11.56 13.51
C ASP A 27 -2.74 -10.28 12.65
N ASP A 28 -3.58 -10.29 11.61
CA ASP A 28 -3.85 -9.13 10.75
C ASP A 28 -4.57 -8.01 11.56
N GLU A 29 -5.58 -8.35 12.39
CA GLU A 29 -6.29 -7.42 13.29
C GLU A 29 -5.37 -6.83 14.39
N ALA A 30 -4.49 -7.65 14.98
CA ALA A 30 -3.61 -7.22 16.07
C ALA A 30 -2.48 -6.27 15.61
N CYS A 31 -2.18 -6.23 14.31
CA CYS A 31 -1.14 -5.36 13.75
C CYS A 31 -1.58 -3.90 13.52
N GLY A 32 -2.84 -3.56 13.82
CA GLY A 32 -3.37 -2.22 13.49
C GLY A 32 -3.36 -1.95 11.98
N GLU A 33 -3.42 -3.03 11.18
CA GLU A 33 -3.48 -2.90 9.74
C GLU A 33 -4.81 -2.23 9.37
N ILE A 34 -4.74 -1.06 8.75
CA ILE A 34 -5.94 -0.36 8.28
C ILE A 34 -6.61 -1.28 7.27
N GLU A 35 -7.85 -1.67 7.54
CA GLU A 35 -8.62 -2.52 6.63
C GLU A 35 -8.77 -1.80 5.28
N THR A 36 -8.27 -2.44 4.23
CA THR A 36 -8.40 -1.96 2.85
C THR A 36 -9.12 -3.00 2.02
N ALA A 37 -10.12 -2.57 1.25
CA ALA A 37 -11.02 -3.49 0.56
C ALA A 37 -10.48 -3.99 -0.79
N HIS A 38 -9.68 -3.15 -1.48
CA HIS A 38 -9.14 -3.41 -2.82
C HIS A 38 -7.99 -2.43 -3.14
N PRO A 39 -7.19 -2.65 -4.20
CA PRO A 39 -6.21 -1.67 -4.68
C PRO A 39 -6.89 -0.32 -4.99
N GLY A 40 -6.18 0.79 -4.73
CA GLY A 40 -6.68 2.16 -4.88
C GLY A 40 -7.62 2.63 -3.75
N TYR A 41 -7.96 1.78 -2.77
CA TYR A 41 -8.89 2.15 -1.70
C TYR A 41 -8.29 3.19 -0.74
N LEU A 42 -7.03 2.99 -0.33
CA LEU A 42 -6.32 3.90 0.56
C LEU A 42 -4.84 3.93 0.18
N GLY A 43 -4.33 5.13 -0.01
CA GLY A 43 -2.91 5.40 -0.23
C GLY A 43 -2.31 6.19 0.91
N SER A 44 -1.04 5.94 1.20
CA SER A 44 -0.22 6.77 2.08
C SER A 44 0.76 7.56 1.22
N GLN A 45 0.84 8.88 1.44
CA GLN A 45 1.76 9.75 0.72
C GLN A 45 2.64 10.53 1.69
N ASP A 46 3.94 10.58 1.41
CA ASP A 46 4.90 11.34 2.20
C ASP A 46 5.99 12.00 1.35
N THR A 47 6.57 13.08 1.88
CA THR A 47 7.68 13.82 1.28
C THR A 47 8.93 13.75 2.14
N PHE A 48 9.98 13.10 1.62
CA PHE A 48 11.26 12.97 2.30
C PHE A 48 12.35 13.87 1.69
N TYR A 49 13.22 14.46 2.51
CA TYR A 49 14.41 15.18 2.01
C TYR A 49 15.57 14.20 1.85
N VAL A 50 16.03 14.01 0.62
CA VAL A 50 17.08 13.03 0.28
C VAL A 50 18.47 13.61 0.54
N GLY A 51 18.70 14.86 0.17
CA GLY A 51 20.01 15.49 0.29
C GLY A 51 20.23 16.63 -0.70
N ASN A 52 21.49 17.06 -0.83
CA ASN A 52 21.90 18.08 -1.80
C ASN A 52 22.97 17.50 -2.72
N LEU A 53 22.71 17.55 -4.03
CA LEU A 53 23.63 17.11 -5.07
C LEU A 53 24.32 18.32 -5.70
N LYS A 54 25.66 18.30 -5.73
CA LYS A 54 26.45 19.38 -6.33
C LYS A 54 26.03 19.58 -7.79
N GLY A 55 25.70 20.82 -8.16
CA GLY A 55 25.26 21.19 -9.51
C GLY A 55 23.76 20.96 -9.79
N VAL A 56 23.02 20.30 -8.90
CA VAL A 56 21.57 20.07 -9.02
C VAL A 56 20.81 20.80 -7.91
N GLY A 57 21.36 20.82 -6.70
CA GLY A 57 20.74 21.42 -5.52
C GLY A 57 20.04 20.39 -4.63
N ARG A 58 19.05 20.85 -3.86
CA ARG A 58 18.29 20.01 -2.94
C ARG A 58 17.43 19.01 -3.70
N ILE A 59 17.33 17.79 -3.17
CA ILE A 59 16.49 16.73 -3.71
C ILE A 59 15.48 16.29 -2.65
N TYR A 60 14.22 16.21 -3.07
CA TYR A 60 13.09 15.75 -2.28
C TYR A 60 12.45 14.57 -2.99
N GLN A 61 12.10 13.53 -2.26
CA GLN A 61 11.37 12.38 -2.76
C GLN A 61 9.92 12.48 -2.35
N GLN A 62 9.00 12.43 -3.30
CA GLN A 62 7.61 12.06 -3.02
C GLN A 62 7.46 10.56 -3.11
N THR A 63 6.84 9.96 -2.11
CA THR A 63 6.53 8.53 -2.10
C THR A 63 5.03 8.36 -1.93
N PHE A 64 4.42 7.54 -2.77
CA PHE A 64 3.04 7.09 -2.63
C PHE A 64 3.03 5.58 -2.47
N VAL A 65 2.31 5.06 -1.48
CA VAL A 65 2.17 3.63 -1.23
C VAL A 65 0.70 3.28 -1.18
N ASP A 66 0.28 2.36 -2.04
CA ASP A 66 -1.03 1.74 -1.97
C ASP A 66 -1.05 0.75 -0.78
N THR A 67 -1.91 1.01 0.20
CA THR A 67 -1.89 0.27 1.47
C THR A 67 -2.51 -1.13 1.38
N TYR A 68 -3.19 -1.46 0.27
CA TYR A 68 -3.74 -2.80 0.01
C TYR A 68 -2.72 -3.69 -0.69
N SER A 69 -2.31 -3.28 -1.89
CA SER A 69 -1.40 -3.99 -2.78
C SER A 69 0.06 -3.92 -2.33
N LYS A 70 0.38 -2.99 -1.42
CA LYS A 70 1.73 -2.69 -0.94
C LYS A 70 2.69 -2.24 -2.06
N ILE A 71 2.14 -1.73 -3.17
CA ILE A 71 2.92 -1.15 -4.27
C ILE A 71 3.29 0.29 -3.90
N ALA A 72 4.57 0.63 -4.08
CA ALA A 72 5.10 1.96 -3.83
C ALA A 72 5.63 2.60 -5.12
N PHE A 73 5.36 3.88 -5.27
CA PHE A 73 5.92 4.72 -6.33
C PHE A 73 6.72 5.85 -5.68
N ALA A 74 7.84 6.22 -6.29
CA ALA A 74 8.68 7.32 -5.82
C ALA A 74 9.11 8.22 -6.97
N LYS A 75 9.03 9.54 -6.77
CA LYS A 75 9.51 10.57 -7.69
C LYS A 75 10.45 11.54 -6.97
N LEU A 76 11.50 11.96 -7.66
CA LEU A 76 12.46 12.94 -7.14
C LEU A 76 12.22 14.32 -7.75
N TYR A 77 12.28 15.34 -6.91
CA TYR A 77 12.07 16.73 -7.27
C TYR A 77 13.14 17.60 -6.65
N THR A 78 13.45 18.73 -7.28
CA THR A 78 14.38 19.72 -6.76
C THR A 78 13.74 20.73 -5.80
N THR A 79 12.41 20.70 -5.67
CA THR A 79 11.64 21.63 -4.83
C THR A 79 10.61 20.89 -3.98
N LYS A 80 10.33 21.43 -2.79
CA LYS A 80 9.28 20.94 -1.88
C LYS A 80 8.07 21.87 -1.96
N THR A 81 7.22 21.65 -2.95
CA THR A 81 6.02 22.46 -3.21
C THR A 81 4.79 21.55 -3.34
N PRO A 82 3.58 22.03 -3.02
CA PRO A 82 2.38 21.20 -3.10
C PRO A 82 2.12 20.59 -4.48
N ILE A 83 2.57 21.27 -5.55
CA ILE A 83 2.39 20.79 -6.92
C ILE A 83 3.13 19.47 -7.19
N THR A 84 4.25 19.18 -6.50
CA THR A 84 4.97 17.91 -6.69
C THR A 84 4.23 16.72 -6.06
N ALA A 85 3.45 16.95 -5.00
CA ALA A 85 2.56 15.94 -4.44
C ALA A 85 1.37 15.66 -5.37
N ALA A 86 0.80 16.70 -5.98
CA ALA A 86 -0.25 16.55 -6.99
C ALA A 86 0.25 15.85 -8.27
N ASP A 87 1.45 16.19 -8.76
CA ASP A 87 2.07 15.50 -9.90
C ASP A 87 2.27 13.99 -9.65
N MET A 88 2.63 13.63 -8.42
CA MET A 88 2.75 12.23 -8.01
C MET A 88 1.42 11.47 -8.13
N LEU A 89 0.30 12.09 -7.74
CA LEU A 89 -1.04 11.48 -7.77
C LEU A 89 -1.68 11.48 -9.15
N ASN A 90 -1.36 12.46 -10.00
CA ASN A 90 -1.90 12.56 -11.35
C ASN A 90 -1.19 11.66 -12.37
N ASP A 91 -0.08 11.04 -11.98
CA ASP A 91 0.65 10.14 -12.86
C ASP A 91 -0.13 8.85 -13.10
N LYS A 92 -0.14 8.35 -14.33
CA LYS A 92 -0.93 7.16 -14.73
C LYS A 92 -0.48 5.86 -14.06
N GLY A 93 0.63 5.89 -13.31
CA GLY A 93 1.10 4.78 -12.49
C GLY A 93 0.45 4.72 -11.11
N ALA A 94 -0.10 5.82 -10.60
CA ALA A 94 -0.84 5.81 -9.34
C ALA A 94 -2.26 5.22 -9.56
N PRO A 95 -2.73 4.34 -8.66
CA PRO A 95 -4.04 3.69 -8.76
C PRO A 95 -5.23 4.64 -8.55
#